data_AF-A0A497QB99-F1
#
_entry.id   AF-A0A497QB99-F1
#
_cell.length_a   1.000
_cell.length_b   1.000
_cell.length_c   1.000
_cell.angle_alpha   90.00
_cell.angle_beta   90.00
_cell.angle_gamma   90.00
#
_symmetry.space_group_name_H-M   'P 1'
#
loop_
_entity.id
_entity.type
_entity.pdbx_description
1 polymer ?
#
loop_
_entity_poly.entity_id
_entity_poly.type
_entity_poly.pdbx_seq_one_letter_code
_entity_poly.pdbx_strand_id
1 'polypeptide(L)'
;MTLLGEPVSSLGKRIRSTGQQLLAGAEKQIESYRTRFDQLDKVYDTFLKDLINVYADQIADIEFVDRFFGKRTLRFAGVDGTLYKKPTFDLIVFFGGAYAAEGTVSVSHDGEIQVKYDEQYLNRGLSVSSVLPVFINEVRIIDQSILVRDEYGEVDVAAGRPDQWVVDNTAFADYIMGLAEFYVGYALVTRNKPVDILLMDRIMSAELSSFYAETSPSRVDLDHESGLIGADAGGRPLTKTDWAYARRLFGNPALNTPPPRGEFLLPRVVRELLAHGAMTRDEIMQVLDLQGGEWEKRLDAVLKEGLRARDDVGPVLKRKKDRYYAVPQLRGLEDRVRTLLDDVCGRIFSDDETILYDERFKINGKWLTTSDLAFLSLMALFQIMRACWSNPTLLVGVAKDSSARDMKNQLLPVLNHVARFHGGFNAVAQDVPDTDRM
;
A
#
# COMPACT_ATOMS: atom_id res chain seq x y z
N MET A 1 -23.35 -55.04 -51.09
CA MET A 1 -22.55 -55.19 -49.86
C MET A 1 -21.87 -53.85 -49.63
N THR A 2 -22.59 -52.95 -48.96
CA THR A 2 -22.18 -51.56 -48.75
C THR A 2 -21.53 -51.49 -47.37
N LEU A 3 -20.26 -51.12 -47.33
CA LEU A 3 -19.45 -51.03 -46.11
C LEU A 3 -20.08 -50.01 -45.14
N LEU A 4 -20.56 -50.52 -44.01
CA LEU A 4 -20.94 -49.73 -42.84
C LEU A 4 -19.67 -49.10 -42.25
N GLY A 5 -19.70 -47.78 -42.05
CA GLY A 5 -18.59 -47.00 -41.52
C GLY A 5 -18.15 -47.45 -40.13
N GLU A 6 -16.85 -47.36 -39.88
CA GLU A 6 -16.24 -47.65 -38.59
C GLU A 6 -16.82 -46.75 -37.47
N PRO A 7 -17.10 -47.30 -36.28
CA PRO A 7 -17.56 -46.52 -35.15
C PRO A 7 -16.41 -45.66 -34.62
N VAL A 8 -16.43 -44.36 -34.94
CA VAL A 8 -15.55 -43.37 -34.31
C VAL A 8 -15.85 -43.35 -32.82
N SER A 9 -14.86 -43.74 -32.00
CA SER A 9 -14.91 -43.71 -30.54
C SER A 9 -15.46 -42.36 -30.02
N SER A 10 -16.43 -42.42 -29.10
CA SER A 10 -17.07 -41.24 -28.48
C SER A 10 -16.05 -40.32 -27.79
N LEU A 11 -14.94 -40.89 -27.32
CA LEU A 11 -13.81 -40.16 -26.76
C LEU A 11 -13.02 -39.40 -27.83
N GLY A 12 -12.77 -40.02 -28.99
CA GLY A 12 -12.07 -39.36 -30.11
C GLY A 12 -12.86 -38.15 -30.66
N LYS A 13 -14.19 -38.26 -30.71
CA LYS A 13 -15.07 -37.12 -31.07
C LYS A 13 -15.02 -36.00 -30.02
N ARG A 14 -15.01 -36.36 -28.73
CA ARG A 14 -14.89 -35.38 -27.63
C ARG A 14 -13.53 -34.67 -27.64
N ILE A 15 -12.41 -35.39 -27.76
CA ILE A 15 -11.07 -34.81 -27.82
C ILE A 15 -10.95 -33.84 -29.00
N ARG A 16 -11.45 -34.21 -30.18
CA ARG A 16 -11.46 -33.32 -31.35
C ARG A 16 -12.30 -32.06 -31.11
N SER A 17 -13.48 -32.21 -30.53
CA SER A 17 -14.35 -31.07 -30.18
C SER A 17 -13.71 -30.16 -29.14
N THR A 18 -13.06 -30.71 -28.12
CA THR A 18 -12.33 -29.94 -27.10
C THR A 18 -11.13 -29.22 -27.71
N GLY A 19 -10.38 -29.88 -28.59
CA GLY A 19 -9.27 -29.25 -29.33
C GLY A 19 -9.74 -28.09 -30.21
N GLN A 20 -10.89 -28.26 -30.90
CA GLN A 20 -11.50 -27.17 -31.68
C GLN A 20 -11.99 -26.01 -30.80
N GLN A 21 -12.59 -26.30 -29.64
CA GLN A 21 -12.98 -25.27 -28.68
C GLN A 21 -11.78 -24.52 -28.11
N LEU A 22 -10.68 -25.22 -27.83
CA LEU A 22 -9.44 -24.61 -27.36
C LEU A 22 -8.81 -23.70 -28.42
N LEU A 23 -8.75 -24.17 -29.68
CA LEU A 23 -8.26 -23.36 -30.80
C LEU A 23 -9.14 -22.12 -31.03
N ALA A 24 -10.46 -22.29 -31.14
CA ALA A 24 -11.38 -21.18 -31.33
C ALA A 24 -11.38 -20.21 -30.14
N GLY A 25 -11.20 -20.73 -28.92
CA GLY A 25 -11.02 -19.92 -27.72
C GLY A 25 -9.73 -19.08 -27.77
N ALA A 26 -8.61 -19.70 -28.15
CA ALA A 26 -7.33 -19.01 -28.30
C ALA A 26 -7.38 -17.94 -29.42
N GLU A 27 -7.93 -18.28 -30.59
CA GLU A 27 -8.15 -17.33 -31.68
C GLU A 27 -8.99 -16.13 -31.24
N LYS A 28 -10.09 -16.38 -30.51
CA LYS A 28 -10.94 -15.32 -29.97
C LYS A 28 -10.20 -14.44 -28.95
N GLN A 29 -9.33 -15.02 -28.12
CA GLN A 29 -8.51 -14.24 -27.19
C GLN A 29 -7.52 -13.35 -27.94
N ILE A 30 -6.83 -13.88 -28.96
CA ILE A 30 -5.90 -13.10 -29.80
C ILE A 30 -6.64 -11.97 -30.53
N GLU A 31 -7.80 -12.24 -31.12
CA GLU A 31 -8.61 -11.23 -31.80
C GLU A 31 -9.13 -10.16 -30.84
N SER A 32 -9.56 -10.56 -29.64
CA SER A 32 -9.93 -9.61 -28.58
C SER A 32 -8.75 -8.72 -28.18
N TYR A 33 -7.54 -9.27 -28.06
CA TYR A 33 -6.34 -8.48 -27.74
C TYR A 33 -6.02 -7.48 -28.85
N ARG A 34 -6.06 -7.90 -30.12
CA ARG A 34 -5.86 -6.98 -31.27
C ARG A 34 -6.87 -5.84 -31.24
N THR A 35 -8.14 -6.14 -31.00
CA THR A 35 -9.20 -5.11 -30.91
C THR A 35 -8.91 -4.13 -29.78
N ARG A 36 -8.42 -4.60 -28.63
CA ARG A 36 -8.06 -3.73 -27.50
C ARG A 36 -6.85 -2.85 -27.79
N PHE A 37 -5.86 -3.35 -28.53
CA PHE A 37 -4.74 -2.53 -29.00
C PHE A 37 -5.19 -1.45 -30.00
N ASP A 38 -6.09 -1.76 -30.94
CA ASP A 38 -6.65 -0.76 -31.85
C ASP A 38 -7.43 0.34 -31.11
N GLN A 39 -8.03 0.02 -29.95
CA GLN A 39 -8.65 1.02 -29.07
C GLN A 39 -7.61 1.83 -28.29
N LEU A 40 -6.51 1.20 -27.86
CA LEU A 40 -5.40 1.88 -27.22
C LEU A 40 -4.80 2.96 -28.13
N ASP A 41 -4.63 2.69 -29.43
CA ASP A 41 -4.14 3.70 -30.40
C ASP A 41 -5.04 4.94 -30.43
N LYS A 42 -6.36 4.75 -30.46
CA LYS A 42 -7.32 5.86 -30.41
C LYS A 42 -7.24 6.63 -29.10
N VAL A 43 -7.10 5.92 -27.97
CA VAL A 43 -6.97 6.52 -26.65
C VAL A 43 -5.64 7.27 -26.50
N TYR A 44 -4.57 6.74 -27.09
CA TYR A 44 -3.27 7.38 -27.16
C TYR A 44 -3.36 8.71 -27.92
N ASP A 45 -3.91 8.67 -29.12
CA ASP A 45 -4.04 9.85 -29.99
C ASP A 45 -4.96 10.91 -29.41
N THR A 46 -5.98 10.49 -28.65
CA THR A 46 -6.95 11.40 -28.03
C THR A 46 -6.39 12.03 -26.75
N PHE A 47 -5.53 11.33 -26.02
CA PHE A 47 -5.21 11.71 -24.65
C PHE A 47 -3.84 11.27 -24.12
N LEU A 48 -3.46 9.98 -24.20
CA LEU A 48 -2.25 9.54 -23.48
C LEU A 48 -0.99 10.24 -23.98
N LYS A 49 -0.94 10.59 -25.27
CA LYS A 49 0.20 11.35 -25.83
C LYS A 49 0.43 12.69 -25.12
N ASP A 50 -0.63 13.34 -24.62
CA ASP A 50 -0.54 14.64 -23.95
C ASP A 50 -0.08 14.49 -22.48
N LEU A 51 -0.15 13.28 -21.93
CA LEU A 51 0.40 12.94 -20.62
C LEU A 51 1.85 12.44 -20.69
N ILE A 52 2.33 12.06 -21.87
CA ILE A 52 3.65 11.48 -22.06
C ILE A 52 4.64 12.62 -22.33
N ASN A 53 5.50 12.88 -21.35
CA ASN A 53 6.69 13.69 -21.57
C ASN A 53 7.85 12.77 -21.96
N VAL A 54 8.39 12.98 -23.16
CA VAL A 54 9.60 12.31 -23.62
C VAL A 54 10.80 13.08 -23.09
N TYR A 55 11.54 12.48 -22.16
CA TYR A 55 12.70 13.09 -21.51
C TYR A 55 14.01 12.95 -22.31
N ALA A 56 13.95 12.41 -23.54
CA ALA A 56 15.13 12.34 -24.40
C ALA A 56 15.67 13.77 -24.64
N ASP A 57 16.96 13.96 -24.40
CA ASP A 57 17.69 15.21 -24.59
C ASP A 57 17.29 16.38 -23.67
N GLN A 58 16.53 16.13 -22.60
CA GLN A 58 16.18 17.17 -21.62
C GLN A 58 17.26 17.35 -20.55
N ILE A 59 17.63 18.61 -20.32
CA ILE A 59 18.46 19.05 -19.19
C ILE A 59 17.61 19.24 -17.94
N ALA A 60 18.23 19.13 -16.76
CA ALA A 60 17.58 19.45 -15.50
C ALA A 60 17.24 20.95 -15.41
N ASP A 61 16.10 21.27 -14.82
CA ASP A 61 15.79 22.62 -14.36
C ASP A 61 16.69 22.97 -13.16
N ILE A 62 17.72 23.78 -13.43
CA ILE A 62 18.73 24.15 -12.44
C ILE A 62 18.12 25.00 -11.32
N GLU A 63 17.14 25.85 -11.62
CA GLU A 63 16.46 26.66 -10.60
C GLU A 63 15.73 25.75 -9.63
N PHE A 64 15.03 24.73 -10.15
CA PHE A 64 14.40 23.72 -9.31
C PHE A 64 15.44 22.96 -8.48
N VAL A 65 16.53 22.48 -9.09
CA VAL A 65 17.56 21.69 -8.39
C VAL A 65 18.17 22.49 -7.24
N ASP A 66 18.57 23.74 -7.50
CA ASP A 66 19.18 24.60 -6.49
C ASP A 66 18.18 24.97 -5.39
N ARG A 67 16.92 25.24 -5.73
CA ARG A 67 15.88 25.61 -4.76
C ARG A 67 15.43 24.42 -3.90
N PHE A 68 15.25 23.25 -4.50
CA PHE A 68 14.72 22.08 -3.81
C PHE A 68 15.80 21.31 -3.04
N PHE A 69 16.92 20.96 -3.70
CA PHE A 69 17.96 20.15 -3.09
C PHE A 69 19.05 20.99 -2.39
N GLY A 70 19.26 22.24 -2.82
CA GLY A 70 20.34 23.10 -2.30
C GLY A 70 21.76 22.63 -2.67
N LYS A 71 21.86 21.63 -3.54
CA LYS A 71 23.11 21.01 -4.00
C LYS A 71 22.88 20.31 -5.33
N ARG A 72 23.96 20.05 -6.08
CA ARG A 72 23.90 19.46 -7.41
C ARG A 72 24.50 18.06 -7.53
N THR A 73 25.12 17.57 -6.45
CA THR A 73 25.46 16.15 -6.32
C THR A 73 24.45 15.51 -5.38
N LEU A 74 23.54 14.76 -5.98
CA LEU A 74 22.39 14.14 -5.35
C LEU A 74 22.66 12.65 -5.18
N ARG A 75 22.25 12.07 -4.05
CA ARG A 75 22.23 10.62 -3.85
C ARG A 75 20.85 10.09 -4.13
N PHE A 76 20.78 9.02 -4.92
CA PHE A 76 19.52 8.35 -5.20
C PHE A 76 19.56 6.91 -4.69
N ALA A 77 18.38 6.35 -4.45
CA ALA A 77 18.19 4.93 -4.26
C ALA A 77 16.92 4.47 -4.96
N GLY A 78 17.00 3.32 -5.64
CA GLY A 78 15.86 2.57 -6.13
C GLY A 78 15.62 1.34 -5.28
N VAL A 79 14.41 1.18 -4.75
CA VAL A 79 14.01 0.05 -3.91
C VAL A 79 13.13 -0.89 -4.71
N ASP A 80 13.50 -2.17 -4.71
CA ASP A 80 12.74 -3.26 -5.30
C ASP A 80 12.73 -4.47 -4.36
N GLY A 81 11.68 -5.26 -4.45
CA GLY A 81 11.42 -6.42 -3.62
C GLY A 81 11.67 -7.73 -4.36
N THR A 82 11.87 -8.79 -3.58
CA THR A 82 11.81 -10.15 -4.08
C THR A 82 11.07 -11.02 -3.08
N LEU A 83 10.30 -11.97 -3.60
CA LEU A 83 9.57 -12.93 -2.80
C LEU A 83 9.77 -14.34 -3.33
N TYR A 84 9.59 -15.30 -2.45
CA TYR A 84 9.54 -16.70 -2.82
C TYR A 84 8.57 -17.45 -1.90
N LYS A 85 7.76 -18.31 -2.50
CA LYS A 85 6.80 -19.18 -1.81
C LYS A 85 7.09 -20.61 -2.23
N LYS A 86 7.49 -21.46 -1.30
CA LYS A 86 7.82 -22.87 -1.59
C LYS A 86 7.04 -23.82 -0.70
N PRO A 87 6.08 -24.60 -1.24
CA PRO A 87 5.54 -25.73 -0.52
C PRO A 87 6.64 -26.79 -0.33
N THR A 88 6.78 -27.34 0.87
CA THR A 88 7.77 -28.37 1.23
C THR A 88 7.16 -29.29 2.28
N PHE A 89 6.78 -30.51 1.87
CA PHE A 89 5.97 -31.42 2.71
C PHE A 89 4.72 -30.71 3.24
N ASP A 90 4.47 -30.77 4.55
CA ASP A 90 3.33 -30.13 5.22
C ASP A 90 3.59 -28.66 5.59
N LEU A 91 4.71 -28.09 5.11
CA LEU A 91 5.10 -26.70 5.34
C LEU A 91 4.98 -25.87 4.06
N ILE A 92 4.80 -24.57 4.24
CA ILE A 92 5.11 -23.56 3.24
C ILE A 92 6.24 -22.70 3.80
N VAL A 93 7.28 -22.49 3.00
CA VAL A 93 8.34 -21.53 3.30
C VAL A 93 8.02 -20.25 2.56
N PHE A 94 7.75 -19.19 3.32
CA PHE A 94 7.63 -17.83 2.82
C PHE A 94 8.97 -17.12 2.96
N PHE A 95 9.39 -16.45 1.90
CA PHE A 95 10.52 -15.54 1.89
C PHE A 95 10.06 -14.22 1.28
N GLY A 96 10.46 -13.13 1.90
CA GLY A 96 10.30 -11.79 1.37
C GLY A 96 11.49 -10.94 1.78
N GLY A 97 11.96 -10.13 0.85
CA GLY A 97 13.06 -9.21 1.08
C GLY A 97 13.02 -8.05 0.11
N ALA A 98 13.83 -7.04 0.39
CA ALA A 98 13.98 -5.88 -0.46
C ALA A 98 15.44 -5.41 -0.47
N TYR A 99 15.79 -4.74 -1.55
CA TYR A 99 17.14 -4.25 -1.80
C TYR A 99 17.10 -2.83 -2.38
N ALA A 100 18.03 -1.99 -1.94
CA ALA A 100 18.21 -0.63 -2.45
C ALA A 100 19.43 -0.51 -3.37
N ALA A 101 19.19 -0.26 -4.66
CA ALA A 101 20.23 0.13 -5.61
C ALA A 101 20.55 1.62 -5.45
N GLU A 102 21.73 1.94 -4.90
CA GLU A 102 22.16 3.31 -4.63
C GLU A 102 23.08 3.87 -5.73
N GLY A 103 23.15 5.20 -5.80
CA GLY A 103 24.09 5.90 -6.65
C GLY A 103 24.06 7.41 -6.46
N THR A 104 24.71 8.11 -7.39
CA THR A 104 24.78 9.57 -7.43
C THR A 104 24.32 10.13 -8.77
N VAL A 105 23.60 11.24 -8.71
CA VAL A 105 23.29 12.10 -9.84
C VAL A 105 24.06 13.40 -9.67
N SER A 106 24.84 13.77 -10.67
CA SER A 106 25.50 15.08 -10.74
C SER A 106 24.83 15.93 -11.81
N VAL A 107 24.41 17.14 -11.44
CA VAL A 107 23.81 18.13 -12.34
C VAL A 107 24.83 19.24 -12.60
N SER A 108 25.15 19.47 -13.87
CA SER A 108 26.09 20.52 -14.29
C SER A 108 25.45 21.92 -14.29
N HIS A 109 26.22 22.93 -14.70
CA HIS A 109 25.73 24.33 -14.76
C HIS A 109 24.85 24.63 -15.98
N ASP A 110 24.89 23.75 -16.97
CA ASP A 110 24.03 23.72 -18.17
C ASP A 110 22.90 22.70 -18.03
N GLY A 111 22.80 22.03 -16.86
CA GLY A 111 21.70 21.13 -16.52
C GLY A 111 21.90 19.71 -17.05
N GLU A 112 23.04 19.37 -17.63
CA GLU A 112 23.38 18.00 -17.99
C GLU A 112 23.38 17.11 -16.75
N ILE A 113 22.81 15.92 -16.91
CA ILE A 113 22.63 14.94 -15.84
C ILE A 113 23.62 13.79 -16.06
N GLN A 114 24.50 13.57 -15.08
CA GLN A 114 25.39 12.42 -15.05
C GLN A 114 24.96 11.48 -13.92
N VAL A 115 24.63 10.23 -14.26
CA VAL A 115 24.24 9.19 -13.30
C VAL A 115 25.41 8.21 -13.11
N LYS A 116 25.75 7.92 -11.86
CA LYS A 116 26.74 6.90 -11.48
C LYS A 116 26.14 5.98 -10.43
N TYR A 117 26.11 4.69 -10.72
CA TYR A 117 25.70 3.65 -9.78
C TYR A 117 26.84 3.24 -8.85
N ASP A 118 26.51 2.84 -7.63
CA ASP A 118 27.49 2.29 -6.70
C ASP A 118 27.84 0.84 -7.09
N GLU A 119 29.11 0.58 -7.40
CA GLU A 119 29.59 -0.72 -7.92
C GLU A 119 29.59 -1.86 -6.89
N GLN A 120 29.39 -1.55 -5.60
CA GLN A 120 29.40 -2.52 -4.49
C GLN A 120 28.00 -2.84 -3.96
N TYR A 121 27.00 -2.81 -4.84
CA TYR A 121 25.59 -2.97 -4.50
C TYR A 121 25.32 -4.22 -3.64
N LEU A 122 25.88 -5.40 -3.95
CA LEU A 122 25.66 -6.63 -3.17
C LEU A 122 26.26 -6.62 -1.75
N ASN A 123 27.36 -5.89 -1.52
CA ASN A 123 28.12 -5.95 -0.26
C ASN A 123 27.90 -4.72 0.64
N ARG A 124 27.39 -3.62 0.09
CA ARG A 124 27.20 -2.35 0.82
C ARG A 124 25.80 -1.75 0.68
N GLY A 125 24.98 -2.24 -0.24
CA GLY A 125 23.62 -1.74 -0.39
C GLY A 125 22.75 -2.12 0.80
N LEU A 126 21.83 -1.23 1.16
CA LEU A 126 20.86 -1.53 2.20
C LEU A 126 19.90 -2.62 1.71
N SER A 127 19.86 -3.73 2.43
CA SER A 127 18.99 -4.86 2.12
C SER A 127 18.42 -5.44 3.39
N VAL A 128 17.21 -6.00 3.28
CA VAL A 128 16.55 -6.74 4.36
C VAL A 128 15.87 -7.96 3.79
N SER A 129 15.79 -9.02 4.59
CA SER A 129 15.03 -10.22 4.21
C SER A 129 14.55 -10.96 5.44
N SER A 130 13.47 -11.73 5.28
CA SER A 130 12.97 -12.60 6.31
C SER A 130 12.43 -13.89 5.70
N VAL A 131 12.43 -14.95 6.50
CA VAL A 131 11.93 -16.28 6.14
C VAL A 131 10.99 -16.76 7.25
N LEU A 132 9.82 -17.26 6.85
CA LEU A 132 8.88 -17.92 7.73
C LEU A 132 8.55 -19.32 7.18
N PRO A 133 9.07 -20.40 7.76
CA PRO A 133 8.51 -21.73 7.58
C PRO A 133 7.28 -21.89 8.49
N VAL A 134 6.16 -22.32 7.93
CA VAL A 134 4.90 -22.51 8.67
C VAL A 134 4.13 -23.70 8.13
N PHE A 135 3.38 -24.40 9.00
CA PHE A 135 2.54 -25.50 8.57
C PHE A 135 1.36 -24.99 7.73
N ILE A 136 0.95 -25.76 6.72
CA ILE A 136 -0.13 -25.34 5.80
C ILE A 136 -1.43 -25.03 6.57
N ASN A 137 -1.73 -25.78 7.63
CA ASN A 137 -2.90 -25.52 8.47
C ASN A 137 -2.83 -24.20 9.26
N GLU A 138 -1.63 -23.72 9.58
CA GLU A 138 -1.40 -22.44 10.28
C GLU A 138 -1.43 -21.23 9.31
N VAL A 139 -1.30 -21.45 8.00
CA VAL A 139 -1.38 -20.36 7.00
C VAL A 139 -2.68 -19.58 7.11
N ARG A 140 -3.78 -20.25 7.46
CA ARG A 140 -5.10 -19.61 7.67
C ARG A 140 -5.15 -18.69 8.88
N ILE A 141 -4.22 -18.85 9.83
CA ILE A 141 -4.11 -18.01 11.02
C ILE A 141 -3.40 -16.71 10.65
N ILE A 142 -2.37 -16.80 9.80
CA ILE A 142 -1.50 -15.68 9.46
C ILE A 142 -1.97 -14.91 8.22
N ASP A 143 -2.75 -15.52 7.33
CA ASP A 143 -3.15 -14.91 6.06
C ASP A 143 -4.67 -14.70 5.98
N GLN A 144 -5.09 -13.44 6.06
CA GLN A 144 -6.49 -13.02 6.01
C GLN A 144 -7.06 -13.05 4.58
N SER A 145 -6.21 -13.02 3.54
CA SER A 145 -6.65 -12.98 2.14
C SER A 145 -7.33 -14.27 1.68
N ILE A 146 -7.05 -15.37 2.39
CA ILE A 146 -7.60 -16.70 2.11
C ILE A 146 -8.79 -17.06 3.02
N LEU A 147 -9.17 -16.16 3.93
CA LEU A 147 -10.34 -16.36 4.79
C LEU A 147 -11.61 -16.19 3.96
N VAL A 148 -12.47 -17.20 4.01
CA VAL A 148 -13.82 -17.10 3.44
C VAL A 148 -14.68 -16.41 4.49
N ARG A 149 -15.26 -15.27 4.15
CA ARG A 149 -16.22 -14.57 4.99
C ARG A 149 -17.64 -14.81 4.50
N ASP A 150 -18.58 -15.02 5.40
CA ASP A 150 -20.00 -15.15 5.07
C ASP A 150 -20.64 -13.79 4.72
N GLU A 151 -21.94 -13.80 4.45
CA GLU A 151 -22.69 -12.58 4.10
C GLU A 151 -22.74 -11.52 5.22
N TYR A 152 -22.40 -11.91 6.45
CA TYR A 152 -22.31 -11.04 7.63
C TYR A 152 -20.86 -10.62 7.95
N GLY A 153 -19.87 -11.13 7.22
CA GLY A 153 -18.45 -10.81 7.39
C GLY A 153 -17.70 -11.74 8.35
N GLU A 154 -18.37 -12.76 8.89
CA GLU A 154 -17.78 -13.74 9.81
C GLU A 154 -17.00 -14.80 9.05
N VAL A 155 -15.91 -15.31 9.63
CA VAL A 155 -15.09 -16.35 8.98
C VAL A 155 -15.88 -17.66 8.90
N ASP A 156 -16.16 -18.13 7.69
CA ASP A 156 -16.79 -19.42 7.42
C ASP A 156 -15.77 -20.55 7.60
N VAL A 157 -15.72 -21.09 8.82
CA VAL A 157 -14.86 -22.21 9.20
C VAL A 157 -15.28 -23.52 8.50
N ALA A 158 -16.54 -23.63 8.03
CA ALA A 158 -17.06 -24.83 7.37
C ALA A 158 -16.62 -24.93 5.90
N ALA A 159 -16.20 -23.82 5.28
CA ALA A 159 -15.61 -23.78 3.95
C ALA A 159 -14.14 -24.24 3.94
N GLY A 160 -13.90 -25.50 4.35
CA GLY A 160 -12.58 -26.13 4.26
C GLY A 160 -12.08 -26.17 2.82
N ARG A 161 -11.07 -25.37 2.49
CA ARG A 161 -10.38 -25.44 1.18
C ARG A 161 -9.23 -26.45 1.24
N PRO A 162 -8.94 -27.18 0.15
CA PRO A 162 -7.78 -28.07 0.09
C PRO A 162 -6.46 -27.31 0.31
N ASP A 163 -5.45 -27.99 0.83
CA ASP A 163 -4.11 -27.44 1.07
C ASP A 163 -3.48 -26.81 -0.17
N GLN A 164 -3.66 -27.44 -1.34
CA GLN A 164 -3.19 -26.89 -2.61
C GLN A 164 -3.81 -25.52 -2.90
N TRP A 165 -5.09 -25.33 -2.59
CA TRP A 165 -5.75 -24.04 -2.77
C TRP A 165 -5.17 -22.99 -1.82
N VAL A 166 -4.85 -23.35 -0.57
CA VAL A 166 -4.17 -22.46 0.37
C VAL A 166 -2.80 -22.04 -0.16
N VAL A 167 -2.00 -23.00 -0.64
CA VAL A 167 -0.68 -22.76 -1.24
C VAL A 167 -0.79 -21.82 -2.45
N ASP A 168 -1.78 -22.03 -3.31
CA ASP A 168 -1.94 -21.25 -4.54
C ASP A 168 -2.42 -19.81 -4.27
N ASN A 169 -3.25 -19.61 -3.23
CA ASN A 169 -3.95 -18.34 -3.00
C ASN A 169 -3.39 -17.50 -1.85
N THR A 170 -2.50 -18.04 -1.01
CA THR A 170 -1.85 -17.24 0.05
C THR A 170 -0.99 -16.12 -0.54
N ALA A 171 -1.15 -14.93 0.05
CA ALA A 171 -0.45 -13.69 -0.26
C ALA A 171 0.56 -13.27 0.83
N PHE A 172 0.78 -14.10 1.85
CA PHE A 172 1.64 -13.75 2.99
C PHE A 172 3.06 -13.32 2.58
N ALA A 173 3.66 -13.98 1.60
CA ALA A 173 4.97 -13.59 1.06
C ALA A 173 4.95 -12.19 0.41
N ASP A 174 3.87 -11.84 -0.30
CA ASP A 174 3.68 -10.52 -0.92
C ASP A 174 3.65 -9.42 0.15
N TYR A 175 3.00 -9.68 1.29
CA TYR A 175 2.97 -8.75 2.42
C TYR A 175 4.33 -8.61 3.12
N ILE A 176 5.12 -9.68 3.27
CA ILE A 176 6.50 -9.58 3.80
C ILE A 176 7.36 -8.74 2.85
N MET A 177 7.29 -9.02 1.54
CA MET A 177 8.07 -8.29 0.54
C MET A 177 7.68 -6.80 0.49
N GLY A 178 6.38 -6.49 0.46
CA GLY A 178 5.91 -5.11 0.50
C GLY A 178 6.39 -4.38 1.77
N LEU A 179 6.30 -5.04 2.93
CA LEU A 179 6.82 -4.46 4.18
C LEU A 179 8.34 -4.24 4.12
N ALA A 180 9.10 -5.17 3.54
CA ALA A 180 10.55 -5.04 3.36
C ALA A 180 10.90 -3.81 2.52
N GLU A 181 10.21 -3.58 1.41
CA GLU A 181 10.44 -2.43 0.54
C GLU A 181 10.16 -1.11 1.28
N PHE A 182 9.01 -0.99 1.95
CA PHE A 182 8.68 0.21 2.71
C PHE A 182 9.63 0.43 3.89
N TYR A 183 10.09 -0.64 4.55
CA TYR A 183 11.05 -0.53 5.65
C TYR A 183 12.44 -0.08 5.17
N VAL A 184 12.91 -0.60 4.03
CA VAL A 184 14.15 -0.13 3.38
C VAL A 184 14.01 1.32 2.95
N GLY A 185 12.90 1.70 2.32
CA GLY A 185 12.59 3.08 1.94
C GLY A 185 12.63 4.02 3.16
N TYR A 186 12.01 3.62 4.27
CA TYR A 186 12.03 4.34 5.54
C TYR A 186 13.46 4.51 6.09
N ALA A 187 14.25 3.44 6.11
CA ALA A 187 15.63 3.49 6.57
C ALA A 187 16.52 4.39 5.70
N LEU A 188 16.31 4.43 4.38
CA LEU A 188 17.06 5.30 3.45
C LEU A 188 16.82 6.80 3.67
N VAL A 189 15.60 7.18 4.09
CA VAL A 189 15.23 8.59 4.29
C VAL A 189 15.43 9.06 5.73
N THR A 190 15.65 8.15 6.67
CA THR A 190 15.87 8.47 8.10
C THR A 190 17.30 8.23 8.60
N ARG A 191 18.15 7.53 7.83
CA ARG A 191 19.58 7.36 8.17
C ARG A 191 20.31 8.71 8.30
N ASN A 192 21.45 8.71 8.98
CA ASN A 192 22.31 9.91 9.21
C ASN A 192 22.60 10.74 7.95
N LYS A 193 22.68 10.09 6.79
CA LYS A 193 22.81 10.76 5.49
C LYS A 193 21.67 10.28 4.58
N PRO A 194 20.46 10.87 4.63
CA PRO A 194 19.31 10.44 3.84
C PRO A 194 19.57 10.49 2.33
N VAL A 195 18.85 9.71 1.54
CA VAL A 195 18.87 9.91 0.07
C VAL A 195 18.17 11.22 -0.32
N ASP A 196 18.60 11.80 -1.44
CA ASP A 196 17.99 13.00 -2.01
C ASP A 196 16.85 12.63 -2.97
N ILE A 197 16.96 11.48 -3.63
CA ILE A 197 15.92 10.93 -4.50
C ILE A 197 15.64 9.50 -4.06
N LEU A 198 14.39 9.20 -3.71
CA LEU A 198 13.93 7.84 -3.39
C LEU A 198 12.97 7.38 -4.49
N LEU A 199 13.36 6.34 -5.21
CA LEU A 199 12.54 5.65 -6.19
C LEU A 199 12.02 4.35 -5.57
N MET A 200 10.71 4.15 -5.59
CA MET A 200 10.06 2.93 -5.11
C MET A 200 9.37 2.25 -6.29
N ASP A 201 9.52 0.93 -6.48
CA ASP A 201 8.78 0.18 -7.52
C ASP A 201 7.30 -0.06 -7.13
N ARG A 202 6.62 1.04 -6.74
CA ARG A 202 5.29 1.05 -6.15
C ARG A 202 4.57 2.35 -6.49
N ILE A 203 3.26 2.26 -6.77
CA ILE A 203 2.40 3.45 -6.89
C ILE A 203 1.84 3.80 -5.51
N MET A 204 2.40 4.82 -4.86
CA MET A 204 2.06 5.20 -3.48
C MET A 204 0.56 5.44 -3.24
N SER A 205 -0.16 6.01 -4.21
CA SER A 205 -1.61 6.26 -4.07
C SER A 205 -2.44 4.98 -4.07
N ALA A 206 -2.01 3.97 -4.85
CA ALA A 206 -2.66 2.67 -4.90
C ALA A 206 -2.36 1.88 -3.62
N GLU A 207 -1.10 1.87 -3.20
CA GLU A 207 -0.65 1.24 -1.94
C GLU A 207 -1.37 1.83 -0.72
N LEU A 208 -1.47 3.16 -0.65
CA LEU A 208 -2.21 3.83 0.42
C LEU A 208 -3.67 3.36 0.48
N SER A 209 -4.35 3.31 -0.66
CA SER A 209 -5.75 2.89 -0.75
C SER A 209 -5.93 1.42 -0.38
N SER A 210 -5.02 0.57 -0.85
CA SER A 210 -4.97 -0.86 -0.53
C SER A 210 -4.81 -1.07 0.97
N PHE A 211 -3.77 -0.48 1.59
CA PHE A 211 -3.55 -0.62 3.02
C PHE A 211 -4.69 -0.06 3.86
N TYR A 212 -5.34 1.04 3.43
CA TYR A 212 -6.55 1.50 4.10
C TYR A 212 -7.65 0.44 4.09
N ALA A 213 -7.87 -0.26 2.98
CA ALA A 213 -8.85 -1.32 2.92
C ALA A 213 -8.46 -2.50 3.83
N GLU A 214 -7.23 -3.00 3.69
CA GLU A 214 -6.73 -4.21 4.37
C GLU A 214 -6.56 -4.05 5.89
N THR A 215 -6.46 -2.81 6.36
CA THR A 215 -6.35 -2.49 7.80
C THR A 215 -7.67 -1.96 8.39
N SER A 216 -8.77 -2.01 7.62
CA SER A 216 -10.07 -1.53 8.08
C SER A 216 -10.61 -2.38 9.24
N PRO A 217 -11.05 -1.78 10.36
CA PRO A 217 -11.74 -2.50 11.42
C PRO A 217 -13.03 -3.18 10.97
N SER A 218 -13.58 -2.82 9.80
CA SER A 218 -14.73 -3.51 9.20
C SER A 218 -14.35 -4.78 8.44
N ARG A 219 -13.06 -5.05 8.22
CA ARG A 219 -12.53 -6.20 7.47
C ARG A 219 -11.66 -7.12 8.32
N VAL A 220 -11.25 -6.67 9.50
CA VAL A 220 -10.30 -7.35 10.37
C VAL A 220 -10.86 -7.38 11.78
N ASP A 221 -11.00 -8.59 12.33
CA ASP A 221 -11.26 -8.75 13.75
C ASP A 221 -9.94 -8.60 14.52
N LEU A 222 -9.69 -7.40 15.05
CA LEU A 222 -8.44 -7.08 15.73
C LEU A 222 -8.18 -7.89 17.01
N ASP A 223 -9.16 -8.58 17.60
CA ASP A 223 -8.89 -9.44 18.76
C ASP A 223 -8.27 -10.78 18.38
N HIS A 224 -8.72 -11.33 17.25
CA HIS A 224 -8.38 -12.68 16.80
C HIS A 224 -7.40 -12.70 15.62
N GLU A 225 -7.42 -11.67 14.78
CA GLU A 225 -6.70 -11.59 13.50
C GLU A 225 -5.55 -10.54 13.52
N SER A 226 -5.18 -10.03 14.70
CA SER A 226 -4.01 -9.15 14.87
C SER A 226 -3.12 -9.63 16.01
N GLY A 227 -1.83 -9.79 15.70
CA GLY A 227 -0.75 -9.97 16.67
C GLY A 227 -0.21 -8.65 17.22
N LEU A 228 -0.42 -7.51 16.53
CA LEU A 228 0.08 -6.21 16.97
C LEU A 228 -0.72 -5.59 18.11
N ILE A 229 -2.00 -5.91 18.27
CA ILE A 229 -2.76 -5.39 19.41
C ILE A 229 -2.18 -5.93 20.72
N GLY A 230 -1.82 -5.00 21.61
CA GLY A 230 -1.12 -5.29 22.85
C GLY A 230 0.41 -5.29 22.75
N ALA A 231 0.99 -5.14 21.55
CA ALA A 231 2.42 -4.96 21.36
C ALA A 231 2.92 -3.68 22.04
N ASP A 232 4.16 -3.68 22.55
CA ASP A 232 4.72 -2.47 23.11
C ASP A 232 4.98 -1.43 22.02
N ALA A 233 4.38 -0.26 22.16
CA ALA A 233 4.54 0.88 21.27
C ALA A 233 5.09 2.05 22.08
N GLY A 234 6.39 1.98 22.41
CA GLY A 234 7.09 3.00 23.19
C GLY A 234 6.69 3.06 24.66
N GLY A 235 6.71 1.91 25.35
CA GLY A 235 6.37 1.78 26.77
C GLY A 235 4.87 1.74 27.07
N ARG A 236 4.02 1.64 26.05
CA ARG A 236 2.57 1.50 26.20
C ARG A 236 2.00 0.57 25.13
N PRO A 237 1.12 -0.37 25.49
CA PRO A 237 0.48 -1.27 24.55
C PRO A 237 -0.24 -0.55 23.40
N LEU A 238 -0.13 -1.07 22.19
CA LEU A 238 -0.93 -0.66 21.04
C LEU A 238 -2.38 -1.09 21.26
N THR A 239 -3.31 -0.13 21.20
CA THR A 239 -4.74 -0.40 21.35
C THR A 239 -5.46 -0.39 20.01
N LYS A 240 -6.67 -0.94 19.95
CA LYS A 240 -7.53 -0.83 18.76
C LYS A 240 -7.88 0.62 18.41
N THR A 241 -7.98 1.50 19.40
CA THR A 241 -8.09 2.95 19.16
C THR A 241 -6.83 3.48 18.48
N ASP A 242 -5.65 3.11 18.94
CA ASP A 242 -4.40 3.53 18.29
C ASP A 242 -4.34 3.06 16.84
N TRP A 243 -4.70 1.80 16.57
CA TRP A 243 -4.82 1.24 15.22
C TRP A 243 -5.76 2.06 14.33
N ALA A 244 -7.00 2.25 14.78
CA ALA A 244 -8.03 2.94 14.00
C ALA A 244 -7.64 4.38 13.65
N TYR A 245 -6.98 5.09 14.58
CA TYR A 245 -6.61 6.49 14.40
C TYR A 245 -5.28 6.68 13.71
N ALA A 246 -4.26 5.87 14.00
CA ALA A 246 -2.95 5.94 13.34
C ALA A 246 -3.10 5.83 11.83
N ARG A 247 -4.01 4.98 11.34
CA ARG A 247 -4.32 4.88 9.89
C ARG A 247 -4.64 6.22 9.24
N ARG A 248 -5.33 7.15 9.91
CA ARG A 248 -5.88 8.37 9.29
C ARG A 248 -5.33 9.69 9.85
N LEU A 249 -4.49 9.64 10.88
CA LEU A 249 -4.02 10.84 11.59
C LEU A 249 -2.84 11.54 10.87
N PHE A 250 -2.07 10.78 10.07
CA PHE A 250 -0.86 11.29 9.41
C PHE A 250 -1.16 12.28 8.27
N GLY A 251 -0.23 13.22 8.09
CA GLY A 251 -0.31 14.29 7.10
C GLY A 251 0.52 15.51 7.51
N ASN A 252 0.49 16.55 6.69
CA ASN A 252 1.07 17.86 6.92
C ASN A 252 -0.05 18.93 6.85
N PRO A 253 -0.39 19.62 7.96
CA PRO A 253 -1.42 20.64 7.99
C PRO A 253 -1.12 21.82 7.07
N ALA A 254 0.16 22.14 6.84
CA ALA A 254 0.56 23.17 5.87
C ALA A 254 0.19 22.78 4.42
N LEU A 255 0.05 21.47 4.15
CA LEU A 255 -0.45 20.93 2.89
C LEU A 255 -1.94 20.54 2.97
N ASN A 256 -2.64 20.95 4.03
CA ASN A 256 -4.02 20.59 4.33
C ASN A 256 -4.27 19.06 4.39
N THR A 257 -3.33 18.31 4.97
CA THR A 257 -3.45 16.85 5.16
C THR A 257 -3.35 16.46 6.65
N PRO A 258 -4.22 15.56 7.16
CA PRO A 258 -5.37 14.99 6.47
C PRO A 258 -6.43 16.08 6.14
N PRO A 259 -7.16 15.93 5.03
CA PRO A 259 -8.10 16.96 4.58
C PRO A 259 -9.34 17.00 5.49
N PRO A 260 -9.96 18.17 5.72
CA PRO A 260 -11.15 18.30 6.58
C PRO A 260 -12.43 17.83 5.86
N ARG A 261 -12.44 16.62 5.28
CA ARG A 261 -13.58 16.07 4.52
C ARG A 261 -13.66 14.54 4.61
N GLY A 262 -14.86 14.00 4.37
CA GLY A 262 -15.08 12.55 4.34
C GLY A 262 -14.67 11.86 5.64
N GLU A 263 -14.03 10.70 5.52
CA GLU A 263 -13.53 9.91 6.66
C GLU A 263 -12.36 10.57 7.43
N PHE A 264 -11.76 11.61 6.85
CA PHE A 264 -10.63 12.34 7.42
C PHE A 264 -11.03 13.51 8.32
N LEU A 265 -12.31 13.91 8.32
CA LEU A 265 -12.77 15.04 9.13
C LEU A 265 -12.54 14.82 10.63
N LEU A 266 -12.85 13.63 11.17
CA LEU A 266 -12.61 13.34 12.59
C LEU A 266 -11.10 13.33 12.95
N PRO A 267 -10.22 12.60 12.24
CA PRO A 267 -8.78 12.69 12.44
C PRO A 267 -8.25 14.12 12.36
N ARG A 268 -8.75 14.93 11.41
CA ARG A 268 -8.35 16.32 11.27
C ARG A 268 -8.77 17.16 12.49
N VAL A 269 -10.01 17.02 12.97
CA VAL A 269 -10.49 17.66 14.20
C VAL A 269 -9.63 17.26 15.41
N VAL A 270 -9.33 15.96 15.57
CA VAL A 270 -8.47 15.46 16.66
C VAL A 270 -7.10 16.12 16.60
N ARG A 271 -6.51 16.23 15.40
CA ARG A 271 -5.20 16.86 15.20
C ARG A 271 -5.20 18.33 15.60
N GLU A 272 -6.20 19.11 15.19
CA GLU A 272 -6.30 20.52 15.57
C GLU A 272 -6.50 20.69 17.09
N LEU A 273 -7.30 19.82 17.72
CA LEU A 273 -7.49 19.83 19.17
C LEU A 273 -6.22 19.43 19.94
N LEU A 274 -5.38 18.56 19.37
CA LEU A 274 -4.08 18.22 19.97
C LEU A 274 -3.08 19.38 19.86
N ALA A 275 -3.14 20.16 18.78
CA ALA A 275 -2.25 21.28 18.51
C ALA A 275 -2.66 22.56 19.27
N HIS A 276 -3.94 22.91 19.23
CA HIS A 276 -4.48 24.17 19.76
C HIS A 276 -5.17 24.02 21.13
N GLY A 277 -5.36 22.79 21.59
CA GLY A 277 -6.09 22.50 22.82
C GLY A 277 -7.60 22.50 22.62
N ALA A 278 -8.33 22.77 23.70
CA ALA A 278 -9.78 22.61 23.71
C ALA A 278 -10.48 23.69 22.88
N MET A 279 -11.39 23.29 21.98
CA MET A 279 -12.10 24.23 21.11
C MET A 279 -13.63 24.06 21.19
N THR A 280 -14.37 25.14 20.99
CA THR A 280 -15.81 25.10 20.73
C THR A 280 -16.07 24.59 19.31
N ARG A 281 -17.33 24.24 19.02
CA ARG A 281 -17.75 23.81 17.68
C ARG A 281 -17.51 24.89 16.63
N ASP A 282 -17.72 26.16 16.96
CA ASP A 282 -17.53 27.28 16.02
C ASP A 282 -16.04 27.60 15.82
N GLU A 283 -15.22 27.49 16.87
CA GLU A 283 -13.76 27.57 16.74
C GLU A 283 -13.22 26.48 15.80
N ILE A 284 -13.73 25.24 15.88
CA ILE A 284 -13.35 24.15 14.97
C ILE A 284 -13.76 24.44 13.52
N MET A 285 -14.98 24.95 13.30
CA MET A 285 -15.43 25.37 11.96
C MET A 285 -14.51 26.42 11.36
N GLN A 286 -14.10 27.41 12.15
CA GLN A 286 -13.23 28.49 11.72
C GLN A 286 -11.82 27.99 11.38
N VAL A 287 -11.22 27.16 12.24
CA VAL A 287 -9.86 26.61 12.02
C VAL A 287 -9.80 25.72 10.78
N LEU A 288 -10.88 25.00 10.49
CA LEU A 288 -10.95 24.09 9.35
C LEU A 288 -11.51 24.74 8.07
N ASP A 289 -11.80 26.04 8.10
CA ASP A 289 -12.45 26.80 7.03
C ASP A 289 -13.70 26.11 6.47
N LEU A 290 -14.55 25.62 7.38
CA LEU A 290 -15.80 24.96 7.05
C LEU A 290 -16.94 25.99 7.04
N GLN A 291 -17.71 26.05 5.95
CA GLN A 291 -18.76 27.06 5.77
C GLN A 291 -20.09 26.44 5.33
N GLY A 292 -21.19 26.84 5.97
CA GLY A 292 -22.55 26.49 5.57
C GLY A 292 -23.18 25.33 6.35
N GLY A 293 -24.52 25.31 6.34
CA GLY A 293 -25.33 24.43 7.20
C GLY A 293 -25.16 22.91 6.96
N GLU A 294 -24.61 22.48 5.83
CA GLU A 294 -24.26 21.07 5.63
C GLU A 294 -23.01 20.66 6.40
N TRP A 295 -21.98 21.51 6.40
CA TRP A 295 -20.74 21.25 7.14
C TRP A 295 -20.95 21.27 8.64
N GLU A 296 -21.83 22.16 9.10
CA GLU A 296 -22.35 22.17 10.45
C GLU A 296 -22.90 20.80 10.89
N LYS A 297 -23.82 20.22 10.11
CA LYS A 297 -24.39 18.89 10.39
C LYS A 297 -23.34 17.78 10.35
N ARG A 298 -22.42 17.85 9.38
CA ARG A 298 -21.33 16.87 9.24
C ARG A 298 -20.37 16.92 10.42
N LEU A 299 -19.97 18.11 10.84
CA LEU A 299 -19.13 18.31 12.01
C LEU A 299 -19.83 17.79 13.27
N ASP A 300 -21.11 18.12 13.46
CA ASP A 300 -21.87 17.64 14.61
C ASP A 300 -21.94 16.11 14.67
N ALA A 301 -22.12 15.45 13.51
CA ALA A 301 -22.10 14.00 13.40
C ALA A 301 -20.73 13.40 13.78
N VAL A 302 -19.65 14.00 13.26
CA VAL A 302 -18.26 13.59 13.53
C VAL A 302 -17.87 13.82 15.00
N LEU A 303 -18.27 14.95 15.59
CA LEU A 303 -18.03 15.24 17.01
C LEU A 303 -18.78 14.25 17.89
N LYS A 304 -20.03 13.92 17.53
CA LYS A 304 -20.82 12.89 18.22
C LYS A 304 -20.18 11.51 18.11
N GLU A 305 -19.64 11.16 16.94
CA GLU A 305 -18.87 9.94 16.73
C GLU A 305 -17.61 9.90 17.61
N GLY A 306 -16.79 10.97 17.59
CA GLY A 306 -15.55 11.01 18.35
C GLY A 306 -15.75 10.94 19.88
N LEU A 307 -16.92 11.34 20.38
CA LEU A 307 -17.30 11.21 21.79
C LEU A 307 -17.78 9.81 22.19
N ARG A 308 -18.15 8.96 21.22
CA ARG A 308 -18.67 7.61 21.47
C ARG A 308 -17.53 6.60 21.46
N ALA A 309 -17.63 5.59 22.32
CA ALA A 309 -16.98 4.31 22.05
C ALA A 309 -17.82 3.57 21.00
N ARG A 310 -17.18 2.98 19.99
CA ARG A 310 -17.82 2.02 19.08
C ARG A 310 -17.13 0.69 19.26
N ASP A 311 -17.92 -0.35 19.51
CA ASP A 311 -17.44 -1.72 19.68
C ASP A 311 -16.22 -1.75 20.63
N ASP A 312 -15.02 -1.88 20.06
CA ASP A 312 -13.75 -1.93 20.78
C ASP A 312 -12.78 -0.75 20.49
N VAL A 313 -13.24 0.25 19.74
CA VAL A 313 -12.55 1.53 19.55
C VAL A 313 -13.10 2.53 20.56
N GLY A 314 -12.28 2.85 21.56
CA GLY A 314 -12.59 3.87 22.57
C GLY A 314 -12.76 5.27 21.98
N PRO A 315 -13.39 6.19 22.75
CA PRO A 315 -13.61 7.56 22.32
C PRO A 315 -12.29 8.30 22.14
N VAL A 316 -12.27 9.26 21.23
CA VAL A 316 -11.09 10.10 20.93
C VAL A 316 -11.30 11.56 21.25
N LEU A 317 -12.55 11.94 21.51
CA LEU A 317 -12.91 13.24 22.01
C LEU A 317 -13.49 13.11 23.42
N LYS A 318 -13.31 14.17 24.20
CA LYS A 318 -14.06 14.44 25.43
C LYS A 318 -14.72 15.80 25.30
N ARG A 319 -15.83 16.00 26.01
CA ARG A 319 -16.53 17.28 26.05
C ARG A 319 -16.65 17.77 27.49
N LYS A 320 -16.34 19.05 27.71
CA LYS A 320 -16.58 19.75 28.98
C LYS A 320 -17.28 21.06 28.66
N LYS A 321 -18.54 21.20 29.10
CA LYS A 321 -19.45 22.28 28.68
C LYS A 321 -19.62 22.31 27.16
N ASP A 322 -19.23 23.40 26.52
CA ASP A 322 -19.28 23.69 25.08
C ASP A 322 -17.96 23.40 24.35
N ARG A 323 -16.90 23.03 25.08
CA ARG A 323 -15.58 22.75 24.50
C ARG A 323 -15.31 21.25 24.34
N TYR A 324 -14.72 20.90 23.21
CA TYR A 324 -14.24 19.58 22.85
C TYR A 324 -12.72 19.48 23.10
N TYR A 325 -12.26 18.30 23.46
CA TYR A 325 -10.86 18.00 23.78
C TYR A 325 -10.49 16.71 23.07
N ALA A 326 -9.31 16.65 22.44
CA ALA A 326 -8.74 15.37 22.06
C ALA A 326 -8.34 14.57 23.31
N VAL A 327 -8.52 13.26 23.25
CA VAL A 327 -8.12 12.35 24.33
C VAL A 327 -6.59 12.37 24.45
N PRO A 328 -6.01 12.67 25.64
CA PRO A 328 -4.57 12.86 25.80
C PRO A 328 -3.72 11.65 25.38
N GLN A 329 -4.30 10.45 25.45
CA GLN A 329 -3.69 9.19 25.04
C GLN A 329 -3.26 9.13 23.57
N LEU A 330 -3.81 10.00 22.72
CA LEU A 330 -3.44 10.09 21.30
C LEU A 330 -2.23 11.00 21.07
N ARG A 331 -1.82 11.78 22.08
CA ARG A 331 -0.60 12.59 22.00
C ARG A 331 0.61 11.66 21.89
N GLY A 332 1.48 11.95 20.93
CA GLY A 332 2.67 11.12 20.67
C GLY A 332 2.36 9.79 19.99
N LEU A 333 1.13 9.53 19.53
CA LEU A 333 0.78 8.31 18.80
C LEU A 333 1.71 8.06 17.61
N GLU A 334 2.08 9.11 16.88
CA GLU A 334 3.00 9.04 15.76
C GLU A 334 4.38 8.50 16.16
N ASP A 335 4.94 8.98 17.27
CA ASP A 335 6.23 8.53 17.77
C ASP A 335 6.15 7.10 18.30
N ARG A 336 5.06 6.74 18.98
CA ARG A 336 4.84 5.38 19.48
C ARG A 336 4.74 4.37 18.35
N VAL A 337 4.03 4.72 17.28
CA VAL A 337 3.88 3.86 16.10
C VAL A 337 5.20 3.77 15.32
N ARG A 338 6.01 4.83 15.28
CA ARG A 338 7.39 4.74 14.78
C ARG A 338 8.21 3.76 15.61
N THR A 339 8.18 3.85 16.94
CA THR A 339 8.88 2.90 17.82
C THR A 339 8.40 1.46 17.62
N LEU A 340 7.09 1.25 17.46
CA LEU A 340 6.55 -0.07 17.14
C LEU A 340 7.08 -0.58 15.79
N LEU A 341 7.12 0.27 14.76
CA LEU A 341 7.67 -0.07 13.46
C LEU A 341 9.16 -0.45 13.57
N ASP A 342 9.96 0.37 14.25
CA ASP A 342 11.39 0.14 14.45
C ASP A 342 11.65 -1.19 15.18
N ASP A 343 10.89 -1.47 16.25
CA ASP A 343 11.02 -2.70 17.04
C ASP A 343 10.58 -3.95 16.27
N VAL A 344 9.37 -3.94 15.70
CA VAL A 344 8.80 -5.12 15.04
C VAL A 344 9.54 -5.42 13.75
N CYS A 345 9.75 -4.43 12.88
CA CYS A 345 10.48 -4.64 11.63
C CYS A 345 11.97 -4.93 11.90
N GLY A 346 12.56 -4.29 12.92
CA GLY A 346 13.92 -4.58 13.35
C GLY A 346 14.09 -6.05 13.73
N ARG A 347 13.11 -6.66 14.42
CA ARG A 347 13.10 -8.11 14.71
C ARG A 347 12.87 -8.95 13.46
N ILE A 348 11.81 -8.67 12.69
CA ILE A 348 11.46 -9.45 11.48
C ILE A 348 12.66 -9.58 10.54
N PHE A 349 13.35 -8.47 10.31
CA PHE A 349 14.44 -8.34 9.33
C PHE A 349 15.85 -8.40 9.94
N SER A 350 15.98 -8.73 11.23
CA SER A 350 17.27 -8.82 11.90
C SER A 350 18.20 -9.85 11.24
N ASP A 351 19.49 -9.55 11.14
CA ASP A 351 20.54 -10.51 10.79
C ASP A 351 21.02 -11.33 12.01
N ASP A 352 20.52 -11.02 13.21
CA ASP A 352 20.83 -11.76 14.43
C ASP A 352 20.21 -13.17 14.41
N GLU A 353 21.08 -14.18 14.27
CA GLU A 353 20.72 -15.60 14.26
C GLU A 353 20.12 -16.08 15.60
N THR A 354 20.26 -15.31 16.68
CA THR A 354 19.69 -15.64 17.99
C THR A 354 18.19 -15.33 18.07
N ILE A 355 17.68 -14.43 17.22
CA ILE A 355 16.25 -14.11 17.16
C ILE A 355 15.52 -15.21 16.38
N LEU A 356 14.77 -16.04 17.09
CA LEU A 356 14.05 -17.16 16.52
C LEU A 356 12.83 -16.71 15.70
N TYR A 357 12.35 -17.58 14.79
CA TYR A 357 11.19 -17.26 13.93
C TYR A 357 9.94 -16.86 14.73
N ASP A 358 9.72 -17.47 15.91
CA ASP A 358 8.63 -17.12 16.81
C ASP A 358 8.76 -15.68 17.31
N GLU A 359 9.96 -15.20 17.64
CA GLU A 359 10.17 -13.82 18.12
C GLU A 359 10.07 -12.79 16.99
N ARG A 360 10.31 -13.21 15.75
CA ARG A 360 10.16 -12.40 14.54
C ARG A 360 8.70 -12.20 14.16
N PHE A 361 7.91 -13.28 14.19
CA PHE A 361 6.56 -13.30 13.66
C PHE A 361 5.47 -13.50 14.69
N LYS A 362 5.79 -13.54 16.00
CA LYS A 362 4.79 -13.53 17.07
C LYS A 362 5.06 -12.43 18.08
N ILE A 363 3.97 -11.89 18.61
CA ILE A 363 3.97 -10.96 19.73
C ILE A 363 3.03 -11.51 20.79
N ASN A 364 3.53 -11.67 22.02
CA ASN A 364 2.78 -12.27 23.13
C ASN A 364 2.15 -13.63 22.76
N GLY A 365 2.85 -14.42 21.93
CA GLY A 365 2.39 -15.73 21.45
C GLY A 365 1.36 -15.71 20.32
N LYS A 366 0.90 -14.53 19.86
CA LYS A 366 0.02 -14.38 18.71
C LYS A 366 0.82 -14.12 17.44
N TRP A 367 0.43 -14.76 16.34
CA TRP A 367 1.03 -14.53 15.03
C TRP A 367 0.78 -13.10 14.53
N LEU A 368 1.79 -12.53 13.89
CA LEU A 368 1.63 -11.41 12.98
C LEU A 368 0.95 -11.89 11.71
N THR A 369 -0.04 -11.13 11.27
CA THR A 369 -0.90 -11.49 10.16
C THR A 369 -0.72 -10.57 8.96
N THR A 370 -1.31 -10.90 7.80
CA THR A 370 -1.29 -10.02 6.64
C THR A 370 -1.84 -8.61 6.94
N SER A 371 -2.86 -8.50 7.79
CA SER A 371 -3.37 -7.20 8.25
C SER A 371 -2.37 -6.44 9.11
N ASP A 372 -1.60 -7.13 9.96
CA ASP A 372 -0.51 -6.52 10.74
C ASP A 372 0.61 -6.01 9.83
N LEU A 373 1.04 -6.83 8.86
CA LEU A 373 2.06 -6.44 7.87
C LEU A 373 1.57 -5.26 7.01
N ALA A 374 0.30 -5.24 6.61
CA ALA A 374 -0.32 -4.12 5.91
C ALA A 374 -0.31 -2.84 6.76
N PHE A 375 -0.61 -2.96 8.06
CA PHE A 375 -0.56 -1.82 8.98
C PHE A 375 0.85 -1.28 9.15
N LEU A 376 1.85 -2.14 9.35
CA LEU A 376 3.25 -1.72 9.43
C LEU A 376 3.71 -1.06 8.13
N SER A 377 3.33 -1.60 6.96
CA SER A 377 3.63 -0.99 5.65
C SER A 377 3.01 0.40 5.51
N LEU A 378 1.76 0.59 5.94
CA LEU A 378 1.11 1.90 5.96
C LEU A 378 1.84 2.88 6.88
N MET A 379 2.27 2.41 8.05
CA MET A 379 3.01 3.25 9.00
C MET A 379 4.38 3.62 8.44
N ALA A 380 5.09 2.69 7.81
CA ALA A 380 6.34 2.96 7.12
C ALA A 380 6.17 3.97 5.98
N LEU A 381 5.14 3.84 5.15
CA LEU A 381 4.78 4.83 4.12
C LEU A 381 4.58 6.23 4.72
N PHE A 382 3.85 6.34 5.84
CA PHE A 382 3.67 7.62 6.51
C PHE A 382 4.98 8.19 7.07
N GLN A 383 5.86 7.36 7.62
CA GLN A 383 7.17 7.81 8.08
C GLN A 383 8.06 8.25 6.90
N ILE A 384 8.02 7.56 5.75
CA ILE A 384 8.72 7.98 4.54
C ILE A 384 8.24 9.37 4.12
N MET A 385 6.92 9.56 3.95
CA MET A 385 6.36 10.85 3.53
C MET A 385 6.77 11.99 4.47
N ARG A 386 6.71 11.74 5.78
CA ARG A 386 7.12 12.71 6.80
C ARG A 386 8.61 13.04 6.73
N ALA A 387 9.45 12.03 6.56
CA ALA A 387 10.90 12.21 6.43
C ALA A 387 11.22 13.01 5.16
N CYS A 388 10.56 12.73 4.04
CA CYS A 388 10.72 13.47 2.77
C CYS A 388 10.17 14.91 2.80
N TRP A 389 9.23 15.22 3.69
CA TRP A 389 8.84 16.62 3.94
C TRP A 389 9.83 17.37 4.83
N SER A 390 10.44 16.67 5.79
CA SER A 390 11.34 17.26 6.77
C SER A 390 12.76 17.45 6.20
N ASN A 391 13.18 16.52 5.36
CA ASN A 391 14.40 16.57 4.57
C ASN A 391 13.94 16.58 3.10
N PRO A 392 14.33 17.56 2.27
CA PRO A 392 13.83 17.70 0.90
C PRO A 392 14.31 16.54 0.00
N THR A 393 13.67 15.39 0.16
CA THR A 393 13.87 14.17 -0.60
C THR A 393 12.75 14.07 -1.62
N LEU A 394 13.11 13.91 -2.88
CA LEU A 394 12.16 13.65 -3.95
C LEU A 394 11.73 12.18 -3.89
N LEU A 395 10.51 11.93 -3.41
CA LEU A 395 9.89 10.60 -3.41
C LEU A 395 9.14 10.36 -4.72
N VAL A 396 9.51 9.30 -5.43
CA VAL A 396 8.90 8.91 -6.71
C VAL A 396 8.44 7.46 -6.65
N GLY A 397 7.15 7.25 -6.88
CA GLY A 397 6.61 5.92 -7.15
C GLY A 397 6.73 5.59 -8.63
N VAL A 398 7.29 4.43 -8.95
CA VAL A 398 7.45 3.93 -10.32
C VAL A 398 6.29 2.98 -10.63
N ALA A 399 5.65 3.20 -11.79
CA ALA A 399 4.60 2.33 -12.29
C ALA A 399 5.19 1.37 -13.33
N LYS A 400 5.15 0.07 -13.05
CA LYS A 400 5.59 -1.04 -13.92
C LYS A 400 4.54 -2.16 -13.97
N ASP A 401 4.45 -2.84 -15.13
CA ASP A 401 3.64 -4.05 -15.36
C ASP A 401 2.22 -3.99 -14.75
N SER A 402 2.02 -4.64 -13.59
CA SER A 402 0.75 -4.78 -12.88
C SER A 402 0.17 -3.45 -12.37
N SER A 403 1.02 -2.49 -12.04
CA SER A 403 0.60 -1.19 -11.51
C SER A 403 0.05 -0.24 -12.59
N ALA A 404 0.28 -0.55 -13.87
CA ALA A 404 -0.40 0.14 -14.99
C ALA A 404 -1.93 -0.04 -14.93
N ARG A 405 -2.38 -1.20 -14.43
CA ARG A 405 -3.80 -1.46 -14.17
C ARG A 405 -4.40 -0.49 -13.15
N ASP A 406 -3.65 -0.14 -12.11
CA ASP A 406 -4.11 0.80 -11.09
C ASP A 406 -4.10 2.24 -11.61
N MET A 407 -3.07 2.62 -12.38
CA MET A 407 -3.09 3.90 -13.09
C MET A 407 -4.36 4.03 -13.94
N LYS A 408 -4.67 2.99 -14.72
CA LYS A 408 -5.86 2.93 -15.58
C LYS A 408 -7.16 2.97 -14.79
N ASN A 409 -7.31 2.15 -13.76
CA ASN A 409 -8.60 1.95 -13.09
C ASN A 409 -8.88 2.93 -11.95
N GLN A 410 -7.85 3.55 -11.39
CA GLN A 410 -7.99 4.42 -10.22
C GLN A 410 -7.57 5.87 -10.53
N LEU A 411 -6.36 6.08 -11.08
CA LEU A 411 -5.83 7.43 -11.26
C LEU A 411 -6.51 8.18 -12.40
N LEU A 412 -6.61 7.58 -13.58
CA LEU A 412 -7.21 8.23 -14.75
C LEU A 412 -8.68 8.64 -14.51
N PRO A 413 -9.56 7.80 -13.94
CA PRO A 413 -10.94 8.20 -13.68
C PRO A 413 -11.06 9.40 -12.74
N VAL A 414 -10.21 9.49 -11.72
CA VAL A 414 -10.18 10.63 -10.80
C VAL A 414 -9.74 11.89 -11.52
N LEU A 415 -8.66 11.84 -12.30
CA LEU A 415 -8.17 12.98 -13.08
C LEU A 415 -9.21 13.47 -14.11
N ASN A 416 -10.01 12.56 -14.69
CA ASN A 416 -11.14 12.94 -15.54
C ASN A 416 -12.23 13.64 -14.75
N HIS A 417 -12.60 13.09 -13.59
CA HIS A 417 -13.64 13.64 -12.72
C HIS A 417 -13.30 15.04 -12.21
N VAL A 418 -12.04 15.30 -11.85
CA VAL A 418 -11.57 16.62 -11.43
C VAL A 418 -11.24 17.56 -12.60
N ALA A 419 -11.63 17.20 -13.82
CA ALA A 419 -11.41 17.95 -15.06
C ALA A 419 -9.93 18.33 -15.30
N ARG A 420 -8.99 17.53 -14.76
CA ARG A 420 -7.56 17.65 -15.09
C ARG A 420 -7.28 17.11 -16.48
N PHE A 421 -8.18 16.31 -17.04
CA PHE A 421 -8.22 16.02 -18.48
C PHE A 421 -9.65 15.86 -19.01
N HIS A 422 -9.79 16.09 -20.32
CA HIS A 422 -11.02 15.95 -21.09
C HIS A 422 -10.78 14.86 -22.15
N GLY A 423 -11.68 13.90 -22.35
CA GLY A 423 -11.43 12.82 -23.32
C GLY A 423 -12.19 11.51 -23.14
N GLY A 424 -13.11 11.40 -22.16
CA GLY A 424 -14.01 10.25 -22.09
C GLY A 424 -13.35 8.88 -21.85
N PHE A 425 -12.11 8.84 -21.33
CA PHE A 425 -11.39 7.58 -21.03
C PHE A 425 -12.27 6.57 -20.29
N ASN A 426 -13.10 7.03 -19.35
CA ASN A 426 -14.02 6.18 -18.59
C ASN A 426 -14.99 5.37 -19.47
N ALA A 427 -15.37 5.88 -20.64
CA ALA A 427 -16.27 5.19 -21.57
C ALA A 427 -15.58 4.06 -22.35
N VAL A 428 -14.25 4.09 -22.48
CA VAL A 428 -13.45 3.15 -23.28
C VAL A 428 -12.45 2.36 -22.45
N ALA A 429 -12.31 2.65 -21.15
CA ALA A 429 -11.30 2.05 -20.28
C ALA A 429 -11.38 0.51 -20.24
N GLN A 430 -12.59 -0.07 -20.28
CA GLN A 430 -12.76 -1.52 -20.30
C GLN A 430 -12.24 -2.18 -21.59
N ASP A 431 -12.14 -1.40 -22.67
CA ASP A 431 -11.74 -1.86 -24.00
C ASP A 431 -10.24 -1.64 -24.29
N VAL A 432 -9.48 -1.12 -23.32
CA VAL A 432 -8.02 -0.93 -23.38
C VAL A 432 -7.34 -2.02 -22.56
N PRO A 433 -6.20 -2.61 -23.01
CA PRO A 433 -5.52 -3.63 -22.22
C PRO A 433 -4.98 -3.08 -20.89
N ASP A 434 -4.86 -3.93 -19.88
CA ASP A 434 -4.26 -3.57 -18.57
C ASP A 434 -2.72 -3.58 -18.63
N THR A 435 -2.14 -4.41 -19.50
CA THR A 435 -0.69 -4.61 -19.72
C THR A 435 -0.46 -5.09 -21.16
N ASP A 436 0.77 -4.96 -21.64
CA ASP A 436 1.28 -5.50 -22.90
C ASP A 436 1.57 -7.02 -22.85
N ARG A 437 1.48 -7.65 -21.67
CA ARG A 437 1.63 -9.10 -21.51
C ARG A 437 0.38 -9.84 -22.04
N MET A 438 0.55 -10.56 -23.15
CA MET A 438 -0.44 -11.48 -23.74
C MET A 438 -0.52 -12.82 -23.01
#